data_AF-A0A6N7GBG8-F1
#
_entry.id   AF-A0A6N7GBG8-F1
#
_cell.length_a   1.000
_cell.length_b   1.000
_cell.length_c   1.000
_cell.angle_alpha   90.00
_cell.angle_beta   90.00
_cell.angle_gamma   90.00
#
_symmetry.space_group_name_H-M   'P 1'
#
loop_
_entity.id
_entity.type
_entity.pdbx_description
1 polymer ?
#
loop_
_entity_poly.entity_id
_entity_poly.type
_entity_poly.pdbx_seq_one_letter_code
_entity_poly.pdbx_strand_id
1 'polypeptide(L)' 'MTEEPVASVPTDDEPPATSELLVVTGLSGGGRSTVARALENVGFYVVDNLPQALLLDMAELASRAGQAVRRTAMVLD' A
#
# COMPACT_ATOMS: atom_id res chain seq x y z
N MET A 1 18.74 -4.76 -27.98
CA MET A 1 18.30 -5.67 -26.92
C MET A 1 17.98 -4.80 -25.74
N THR A 2 16.69 -4.65 -25.45
CA THR A 2 16.16 -3.74 -24.43
C THR A 2 16.58 -4.26 -23.06
N GLU A 3 17.41 -3.52 -22.33
CA GLU A 3 17.57 -3.77 -20.89
C GLU A 3 16.27 -3.34 -20.22
N GLU A 4 15.52 -4.31 -19.70
CA GLU A 4 14.42 -4.04 -18.80
C GLU A 4 14.99 -3.52 -17.47
N PRO A 5 14.45 -2.43 -16.89
CA PRO A 5 14.91 -1.97 -15.60
C PRO A 5 14.52 -3.02 -14.57
N VAL A 6 15.50 -3.72 -14.03
CA VAL A 6 15.32 -4.66 -12.93
C VAL A 6 14.84 -3.83 -11.74
N ALA A 7 13.55 -3.95 -11.41
CA ALA A 7 12.99 -3.32 -10.22
C ALA A 7 13.79 -3.81 -9.00
N SER A 8 14.60 -2.92 -8.43
CA SER A 8 15.36 -3.19 -7.22
C SER A 8 14.38 -3.55 -6.11
N VAL A 9 14.54 -4.75 -5.54
CA VAL A 9 13.84 -5.12 -4.32
C VAL A 9 14.25 -4.11 -3.24
N PRO A 10 13.31 -3.33 -2.66
CA PRO A 10 13.65 -2.37 -1.62
C PRO A 10 14.16 -3.11 -0.38
N THR A 11 15.35 -2.75 0.09
CA THR A 11 15.94 -3.26 1.33
C THR A 11 15.46 -2.35 2.47
N ASP A 12 14.96 -2.94 3.57
CA ASP A 12 14.29 -2.27 4.70
C ASP A 12 15.08 -1.15 5.44
N ASP A 13 16.35 -0.90 5.08
CA ASP A 13 17.28 -0.04 5.84
C ASP A 13 17.56 1.35 5.20
N GLU A 14 17.12 1.59 3.96
CA GLU A 14 17.23 2.90 3.30
C GLU A 14 15.90 3.67 3.46
N PRO A 15 15.84 4.86 4.09
CA PRO A 15 14.59 5.60 4.19
C PRO A 15 14.17 6.02 2.78
N PRO A 16 13.14 5.38 2.18
CA PRO A 16 12.83 5.65 0.80
C PRO A 16 12.21 7.04 0.74
N ALA A 17 12.71 7.90 -0.14
CA ALA A 17 12.02 9.13 -0.52
C ALA A 17 10.75 8.85 -1.37
N THR A 18 10.27 7.60 -1.37
CA THR A 18 9.18 7.04 -2.15
C THR A 18 8.01 6.71 -1.23
N SER A 19 6.82 7.17 -1.60
CA SER A 19 5.57 6.84 -0.90
C SER A 19 5.38 5.33 -0.82
N GLU A 20 5.12 4.81 0.38
CA GLU A 20 4.91 3.39 0.62
C GLU A 20 3.42 3.04 0.47
N LEU A 21 3.10 2.11 -0.42
CA LEU A 21 1.74 1.61 -0.66
C LEU A 21 1.68 0.11 -0.41
N LEU A 22 0.84 -0.30 0.54
CA LEU A 22 0.58 -1.69 0.90
C LEU A 22 -0.82 -2.10 0.46
N VAL A 23 -0.96 -3.24 -0.20
CA VAL A 23 -2.29 -3.80 -0.56
C VAL A 23 -2.53 -5.04 0.30
N VAL A 24 -3.59 -5.00 1.09
CA VAL A 24 -4.02 -6.12 1.94
C VAL A 24 -5.20 -6.80 1.25
N THR A 25 -5.05 -8.10 1.02
CA THR A 25 -6.09 -8.95 0.45
C THR A 25 -6.20 -10.23 1.27
N GLY A 26 -7.29 -10.97 1.09
CA GLY A 26 -7.52 -12.24 1.76
C GLY A 26 -8.96 -12.69 1.64
N LEU A 27 -9.18 -13.99 1.84
CA LEU A 27 -10.53 -14.55 1.90
C LEU A 27 -11.29 -14.01 3.12
N SER A 28 -12.62 -14.07 3.08
CA SER A 28 -13.48 -13.70 4.21
C SER A 28 -13.08 -14.48 5.46
N GLY A 29 -12.83 -13.78 6.56
CA GLY A 29 -12.33 -14.35 7.82
C GLY A 29 -10.80 -14.47 7.93
N GLY A 30 -10.02 -14.09 6.90
CA GLY A 30 -8.56 -14.17 6.89
C GLY A 30 -7.81 -13.14 7.75
N GLY A 31 -8.52 -12.39 8.61
CA GLY A 31 -7.91 -11.41 9.51
C GLY A 31 -7.60 -10.05 8.88
N ARG A 32 -8.19 -9.71 7.71
CA ARG A 32 -8.00 -8.41 7.04
C ARG A 32 -8.20 -7.22 7.99
N SER A 33 -9.27 -7.22 8.79
CA SER A 33 -9.53 -6.17 9.79
C SER A 33 -8.49 -6.14 10.93
N THR A 34 -7.90 -7.28 11.27
CA THR A 34 -6.80 -7.35 12.26
C THR A 34 -5.53 -6.72 11.69
N VAL A 35 -5.21 -7.02 10.43
CA VAL A 35 -4.07 -6.43 9.71
C VAL A 35 -4.27 -4.93 9.55
N ALA A 36 -5.45 -4.48 9.15
CA ALA A 36 -5.82 -3.07 9.04
C ALA A 36 -5.50 -2.31 10.35
N ARG A 37 -5.97 -2.80 11.49
CA ARG A 37 -5.69 -2.18 12.79
C ARG A 37 -4.22 -2.23 13.18
N ALA A 38 -3.52 -3.31 12.86
CA ALA A 38 -2.09 -3.40 13.13
C ALA A 38 -1.30 -2.35 12.31
N LEU A 39 -1.69 -2.14 11.06
CA LEU A 39 -1.10 -1.13 10.17
C LEU A 39 -1.35 0.29 10.65
N GLU A 40 -2.57 0.60 11.12
CA GLU A 40 -2.89 1.89 11.75
C GLU A 40 -1.96 2.16 12.94
N ASN A 41 -1.75 1.16 13.80
CA ASN A 41 -0.90 1.30 14.99
C ASN A 41 0.56 1.59 14.67
N VAL A 42 1.06 1.14 13.50
CA VAL A 42 2.44 1.41 13.04
C VAL A 42 2.54 2.59 12.07
N GLY A 43 1.47 3.38 11.96
CA GLY A 43 1.47 4.68 11.28
C GLY A 43 1.09 4.64 9.80
N PHE A 44 0.42 3.58 9.33
CA PHE A 44 -0.18 3.59 8.00
C PHE A 44 -1.52 4.34 8.01
N TYR A 45 -1.78 5.08 6.94
CA TYR A 45 -3.12 5.51 6.59
C TYR A 45 -3.85 4.34 5.94
N VAL A 46 -4.87 3.81 6.62
CA VAL A 46 -5.57 2.60 6.18
C VAL A 46 -6.91 2.94 5.53
N VAL A 47 -7.11 2.42 4.31
CA VAL A 47 -8.37 2.47 3.57
C VAL A 47 -8.95 1.06 3.58
N ASP A 48 -10.01 0.84 4.36
CA ASP A 48 -10.66 -0.46 4.50
C ASP A 48 -11.86 -0.62 3.54
N ASN A 49 -12.24 -1.88 3.26
CA ASN A 49 -13.35 -2.26 2.39
C ASN A 49 -13.31 -1.61 1.00
N LEU A 50 -12.12 -1.52 0.40
CA LEU A 50 -11.96 -0.93 -0.92
C LEU A 50 -12.42 -1.92 -2.01
N PRO A 51 -13.38 -1.55 -2.87
CA PRO A 51 -13.71 -2.35 -4.04
C PRO A 51 -12.51 -2.48 -4.97
N GLN A 52 -12.30 -3.68 -5.52
CA GLN A 52 -11.18 -3.97 -6.44
C GLN A 52 -11.12 -3.01 -7.64
N ALA A 53 -12.28 -2.55 -8.12
CA ALA A 53 -12.39 -1.61 -9.24
C ALA A 53 -11.78 -0.23 -8.93
N LEU A 54 -11.72 0.18 -7.65
CA LEU A 54 -11.21 1.49 -7.22
C LEU A 54 -9.75 1.47 -6.79
N LEU A 55 -9.10 0.30 -6.80
CA LEU A 55 -7.72 0.15 -6.34
C LEU A 55 -6.76 1.03 -7.13
N LEU A 56 -6.86 1.03 -8.47
CA LEU A 56 -5.96 1.82 -9.32
C LEU A 56 -6.15 3.32 -9.09
N ASP A 57 -7.39 3.79 -9.02
CA ASP A 57 -7.71 5.21 -8.80
C ASP A 57 -7.16 5.69 -7.45
N MET A 58 -7.32 4.88 -6.40
CA MET A 58 -6.77 5.19 -5.08
C MET A 58 -5.25 5.14 -5.05
N ALA A 59 -4.62 4.16 -5.72
CA ALA A 59 -3.17 4.05 -5.81
C ALA A 59 -2.57 5.25 -6.54
N GLU A 60 -3.21 5.70 -7.63
CA GLU A 60 -2.80 6.90 -8.36
C GLU A 60 -2.95 8.16 -7.51
N LEU A 61 -4.05 8.28 -6.75
CA LEU A 61 -4.25 9.38 -5.82
C LEU A 61 -3.20 9.38 -4.71
N ALA A 62 -2.88 8.23 -4.12
CA ALA A 62 -1.87 8.08 -3.09
C ALA A 62 -0.46 8.44 -3.62
N SER A 63 -0.16 8.05 -4.86
CA SER A 63 1.09 8.44 -5.54
C SER A 63 1.19 9.96 -5.74
N ARG A 64 0.10 10.60 -6.19
CA ARG A 64 0.04 12.05 -6.42
C ARG A 64 0.02 12.87 -5.13
N ALA A 65 -0.52 12.33 -4.04
CA ALA A 65 -0.56 12.98 -2.73
C ALA A 65 0.85 13.22 -2.15
N GLY A 66 1.88 12.55 -2.68
CA GLY A 66 3.27 12.78 -2.33
C GLY A 66 3.56 12.58 -0.84
N GLN A 67 4.53 13.32 -0.31
CA GLN A 67 5.04 13.24 1.07
C GLN A 67 3.98 13.42 2.18
N ALA A 68 2.75 13.83 1.85
CA ALA A 68 1.65 13.96 2.80
C ALA A 68 1.10 12.59 3.25
N VAL A 69 1.24 11.54 2.42
CA VAL A 69 0.86 10.17 2.79
C VAL A 69 2.07 9.27 2.63
N ARG A 70 2.93 9.25 3.66
CA ARG A 70 4.18 8.47 3.62
C ARG A 70 3.96 6.97 3.58
N ARG A 71 2.87 6.50 4.20
CA ARG A 71 2.52 5.07 4.31
C ARG A 71 1.02 4.89 4.16
N THR A 72 0.59 4.26 3.07
CA THR A 72 -0.82 3.96 2.78
C THR A 72 -1.03 2.45 2.76
N ALA A 73 -2.09 1.96 3.38
CA ALA A 73 -2.56 0.59 3.21
C ALA A 73 -3.97 0.58 2.63
N MET A 74 -4.20 -0.24 1.61
CA MET A 74 -5.50 -0.43 0.97
C MET A 74 -5.94 -1.87 1.18
N VAL A 75 -7.05 -2.06 1.90
CA VAL A 75 -7.63 -3.38 2.16
C VAL A 75 -8.75 -3.62 1.17
N LEU A 76 -8.58 -4.67 0.36
CA LEU A 76 -9.57 -5.07 -0.64
C LEU A 76 -10.65 -5.94 -0.01
N ASP A 77 -11.89 -5.72 -0.44
CA ASP A 77 -13.06 -6.61 -0.22
C ASP A 77 -13.63 -7.12 -1.55
#